data_AF-A0A409YG34-F1
#
_entry.id   AF-A0A409YG34-F1
#
_cell.length_a   1.000
_cell.length_b   1.000
_cell.length_c   1.000
_cell.angle_alpha   90.00
_cell.angle_beta   90.00
_cell.angle_gamma   90.00
#
_symmetry.space_group_name_H-M   'P 1'
#
loop_
_entity.id
_entity.type
_entity.pdbx_description
1 polymer ?
#
loop_
_entity_poly.entity_id
_entity_poly.type
_entity_poly.pdbx_seq_one_letter_code
_entity_poly.pdbx_strand_id
1 'polypeptide(L)' 'MPSNTTQIDNYDPRVVYGGIWTTHPNIDAFNQTISLARDIGTTATLLFTGNSIAVYGQLGPHPPTAPT' A
#
# COMPACT_ATOMS: atom_id res chain seq x y z
N MET A 1 27.87 -6.67 -6.03
CA MET A 1 27.51 -5.65 -5.01
C MET A 1 26.26 -6.15 -4.29
N PRO A 2 26.23 -6.24 -2.96
CA PRO A 2 25.00 -6.61 -2.26
C PRO A 2 23.92 -5.58 -2.58
N SER A 3 22.75 -6.05 -3.01
CA SER A 3 21.58 -5.21 -3.19
C SER A 3 21.00 -4.94 -1.80
N ASN A 4 21.15 -3.72 -1.28
CA ASN A 4 20.60 -3.35 0.02
C ASN A 4 19.15 -2.89 -0.12
N THR A 5 18.26 -3.82 -0.45
CA THR A 5 16.82 -3.54 -0.56
C THR A 5 16.16 -3.68 0.80
N THR A 6 15.53 -2.61 1.29
CA THR A 6 14.69 -2.65 2.50
C THR A 6 13.23 -2.80 2.08
N GLN A 7 12.58 -3.87 2.53
CA GLN A 7 11.14 -4.06 2.40
C GLN A 7 10.46 -3.61 3.68
N ILE A 8 9.37 -2.86 3.55
CA ILE A 8 8.57 -2.35 4.67
C ILE A 8 7.11 -2.69 4.43
N ASP A 9 6.36 -2.86 5.51
CA ASP A 9 4.95 -3.18 5.44
C ASP A 9 4.07 -1.94 5.24
N ASN A 10 2.83 -2.13 4.78
CA ASN A 10 1.86 -1.04 4.67
C ASN A 10 1.51 -0.41 6.03
N TYR A 11 1.68 -1.11 7.16
CA TYR A 11 1.51 -0.56 8.51
C TYR A 11 2.77 0.07 9.11
N ASP A 12 3.88 0.09 8.37
CA ASP A 12 5.10 0.72 8.86
C ASP A 12 4.84 2.22 9.13
N PRO A 13 5.22 2.75 10.31
CA PRO A 13 4.94 4.15 10.68
C PRO A 13 5.64 5.18 9.77
N ARG A 14 6.58 4.75 8.92
CA ARG A 14 7.17 5.59 7.86
C ARG A 14 6.19 5.89 6.73
N VAL A 15 5.13 5.09 6.56
CA VAL A 15 4.07 5.34 5.59
C VAL A 15 2.97 6.18 6.25
N VAL A 16 2.80 7.41 5.78
CA VAL A 16 1.77 8.32 6.28
C VAL A 16 0.58 8.30 5.32
N TYR A 17 -0.57 7.87 5.82
CA TYR A 17 -1.80 7.82 5.04
C TYR A 17 -2.63 9.09 5.23
N GLY A 18 -3.15 9.61 4.12
CA GLY A 18 -4.12 10.70 4.06
C GLY A 18 -5.44 10.22 3.45
N GLY A 19 -6.56 10.75 3.95
CA GLY A 19 -7.92 10.32 3.59
C GLY A 19 -8.36 9.06 4.35
N ILE A 20 -9.36 8.36 3.80
CA ILE A 20 -9.93 7.15 4.43
C ILE A 20 -9.33 5.91 3.78
N TRP A 21 -8.72 5.06 4.61
CA TRP A 21 -8.19 3.76 4.22
C TRP A 21 -8.85 2.69 5.06
N THR A 22 -9.16 1.57 4.42
CA THR A 22 -9.64 0.37 5.10
C THR A 22 -8.59 -0.71 5.05
N THR A 23 -8.49 -1.47 6.11
CA THR A 23 -7.53 -2.56 6.23
C THR A 23 -8.21 -3.84 5.77
N HIS A 24 -7.54 -4.59 4.90
CA HIS A 24 -8.02 -5.89 4.46
C HIS A 24 -6.96 -6.94 4.80
N PRO A 25 -7.34 -8.07 5.43
CA PRO A 25 -6.43 -9.20 5.51
C PRO A 25 -6.28 -9.83 4.12
N ASN A 26 -5.05 -10.13 3.73
CA ASN A 26 -4.76 -10.80 2.47
C ASN A 26 -3.56 -11.72 2.65
N ILE A 27 -3.74 -13.03 2.49
CA ILE A 27 -2.71 -14.03 2.74
C ILE A 27 -1.49 -13.90 1.81
N ASP A 28 -1.68 -13.32 0.63
CA ASP A 28 -0.63 -13.14 -0.38
C ASP A 28 0.11 -11.81 -0.19
N ALA A 29 -0.38 -10.93 0.69
CA ALA A 29 0.28 -9.68 1.00
C ALA A 29 1.44 -9.87 1.98
N PHE A 30 2.43 -8.97 1.90
CA PHE A 30 3.49 -8.93 2.90
C PHE A 30 2.88 -8.72 4.29
N ASN A 31 3.36 -9.48 5.29
CA ASN A 31 2.78 -9.55 6.63
C ASN A 31 1.26 -9.79 6.70
N GLN A 32 0.66 -10.29 5.62
CA GLN A 32 -0.76 -10.55 5.48
C GLN A 32 -1.66 -9.29 5.57
N THR A 33 -1.08 -8.13 5.27
CA THR A 33 -1.71 -6.82 5.47
C THR A 33 -1.76 -6.02 4.18
N ILE A 34 -2.93 -5.42 3.90
CA ILE A 34 -3.09 -4.49 2.77
C ILE A 34 -4.03 -3.34 3.15
N SER A 35 -3.67 -2.13 2.71
CA SER A 35 -4.51 -0.93 2.84
C SER A 35 -5.25 -0.69 1.53
N LEU A 36 -6.57 -0.52 1.60
CA LEU A 36 -7.44 -0.23 0.46
C LEU A 36 -8.02 1.19 0.59
N ALA A 37 -7.82 1.99 -0.45
CA ALA A 37 -8.49 3.26 -0.65
C ALA A 37 -9.55 3.15 -1.76
N ARG A 38 -10.70 3.78 -1.55
CA ARG A 38 -11.78 3.89 -2.55
C ARG A 38 -12.16 5.32 -2.90
N ASP A 39 -11.77 6.26 -2.04
CA ASP A 39 -12.11 7.67 -2.21
C ASP A 39 -11.04 8.38 -3.03
N ILE A 40 -11.48 9.21 -3.98
CA ILE A 40 -10.61 10.06 -4.80
C ILE A 40 -9.90 11.06 -3.87
N GLY A 41 -8.59 11.24 -4.09
CA GLY A 41 -7.76 12.17 -3.30
C GLY A 41 -7.15 11.55 -2.04
N THR A 42 -7.35 10.25 -1.80
CA THR A 42 -6.59 9.49 -0.81
C THR A 42 -5.12 9.39 -1.19
N THR A 43 -4.23 9.45 -0.20
CA THR A 43 -2.78 9.46 -0.41
C THR A 43 -2.05 8.50 0.52
N ALA A 44 -0.96 7.90 0.06
CA ALA A 44 0.04 7.23 0.88
C ALA A 44 1.40 7.88 0.60
N THR A 45 2.05 8.38 1.65
CA THR A 45 3.30 9.15 1.53
C THR A 45 4.43 8.39 2.21
N LEU A 46 5.55 8.22 1.50
CA LEU A 46 6.79 7.68 2.05
C LEU A 46 7.95 8.60 1.67
N LEU A 47 8.72 9.04 2.66
CA LEU A 47 10.02 9.68 2.42
C LEU A 47 11.10 8.59 2.39
N PHE A 48 11.89 8.55 1.33
CA PHE A 48 12.97 7.57 1.19
C PHE A 48 14.26 8.23 0.71
N THR A 49 15.40 7.63 1.09
CA THR A 49 16.73 7.98 0.58
C THR A 49 17.27 6.76 -0.16
N GLY A 50 17.44 6.87 -1.48
CA GLY A 50 17.94 5.76 -2.28
C GLY A 50 17.82 6.04 -3.78
N ASN A 51 18.18 5.04 -4.58
CA ASN A 51 18.16 5.15 -6.04
C ASN A 51 16.80 4.83 -6.66
N SER A 52 15.97 4.04 -5.96
CA SER A 52 14.67 3.58 -6.48
C SER A 52 13.73 3.16 -5.35
N ILE A 53 12.44 3.24 -5.65
CA ILE A 53 11.34 2.72 -4.82
C ILE A 53 10.43 1.86 -5.70
N ALA A 54 9.87 0.80 -5.13
CA ALA A 54 8.80 0.02 -5.73
C ALA A 54 7.64 -0.09 -4.74
N VAL A 55 6.41 0.02 -5.24
CA VAL A 55 5.18 -0.15 -4.45
C VAL A 55 4.47 -1.38 -4.98
N TYR A 56 4.13 -2.30 -4.07
CA TYR A 56 3.43 -3.53 -4.41
C TYR A 56 2.00 -3.45 -3.87
N GLY A 57 1.04 -3.83 -4.70
CA GLY A 57 -0.37 -3.82 -4.34
C GLY A 57 -1.17 -4.76 -5.23
N GLN A 58 -2.44 -4.92 -4.90
CA GLN A 58 -3.38 -5.75 -5.64
C GLN A 58 -4.57 -4.91 -6.10
N LEU A 59 -5.21 -5.33 -7.18
CA LEU A 59 -6.55 -4.84 -7.50
C LEU A 59 -7.50 -5.19 -6.35
N GLY A 60 -8.07 -4.16 -5.74
CA GLY A 60 -9.10 -4.35 -4.73
C GLY A 60 -10.33 -5.05 -5.31
N PRO A 61 -11.15 -5.69 -4.45
CA PRO A 61 -12.41 -6.28 -4.89
C PRO A 61 -13.27 -5.21 -5.57
N HIS A 62 -13.84 -5.56 -6.73
CA HIS A 62 -14.75 -4.69 -7.48
C HIS A 62 -15.85 -4.19 -6.53
N PRO A 63 -16.00 -2.87 -6.34
CA PRO A 63 -17.07 -2.33 -5.52
C PRO A 63 -18.42 -2.72 -6.12
N PRO A 64 -19.42 -3.18 -5.34
CA PRO A 64 -20.74 -3.54 -5.86
C PRO A 64 -21.46 -2.40 -6.61
N THR A 65 -21.02 -1.15 -6.41
CA THR A 65 -21.59 0.06 -6.97
C THR A 65 -20.81 0.61 -8.16
N ALA A 66 -19.70 -0.02 -8.57
CA ALA A 66 -18.92 0.43 -9.71
C ALA A 66 -19.53 -0.08 -11.03
N PRO A 67 -19.46 0.69 -12.14
CA PRO A 67 -19.88 0.20 -13.45
C PRO A 67 -19.07 -1.03 -13.88
N THR A 68 -19.73 -2.00 -14.51
CA THR A 68 -19.11 -3.19 -15.12
C THR A 68 -18.50 -2.87 -16.48
#